data_AF-A0A6S4TXR7-F1
#
_entry.id   AF-A0A6S4TXR7-F1
#
_cell.length_a   1.000
_cell.length_b   1.000
_cell.length_c   1.000
_cell.angle_alpha   90.00
_cell.angle_beta   90.00
_cell.angle_gamma   90.00
#
_symmetry.space_group_name_H-M   'P 1'
#
loop_
_entity.id
_entity.type
_entity.pdbx_description
1 polymer ?
#
loop_
_entity_poly.entity_id
_entity_poly.type
_entity_poly.pdbx_seq_one_letter_code
_entity_poly.pdbx_strand_id
1 'polypeptide(L)'
;MQITPLAHGHGHTLATLHQGGGPLVRPAGSPEQWRVATALRNLAIAHTDAPRYLLAHEVGAVLAMLPDLQRRFLVATLWNTGARINEALALTPADFELNGQRPFVALRTLKQRSRGKGRPRAGDAIKRLVPLLDPAYAQLAREYLSTFRLARGAPIWTVTDQTVRNWLKEAEGGLRGRGVHLVVPLTPHVFRHSFAMHLLLCGNLHIKRLQAYLGHRSLKSTEVYTQVLALDAAASEIGLSFSVANEGNPLLLGG
;
A
#
# COMPACT_ATOMS: atom_id res chain seq x y z
N MET A 1 -43.41 21.81 -63.66
CA MET A 1 -42.59 20.62 -63.37
C MET A 1 -42.65 20.38 -61.85
N GLN A 2 -42.42 19.15 -61.38
CA GLN A 2 -43.15 18.59 -60.24
C GLN A 2 -42.25 18.26 -59.01
N ILE A 3 -42.77 18.51 -57.80
CA ILE A 3 -42.55 17.86 -56.46
C ILE A 3 -41.15 17.62 -55.82
N THR A 4 -41.19 17.65 -54.48
CA THR A 4 -40.20 17.43 -53.36
C THR A 4 -39.91 15.91 -53.10
N PRO A 5 -39.25 15.42 -51.99
CA PRO A 5 -38.39 15.99 -50.90
C PRO A 5 -37.15 15.10 -50.48
N LEU A 6 -36.59 15.34 -49.26
CA LEU A 6 -35.67 14.48 -48.45
C LEU A 6 -34.20 14.40 -48.97
N ALA A 7 -33.12 14.22 -48.19
CA ALA A 7 -32.82 13.99 -46.76
C ALA A 7 -31.36 14.50 -46.49
N HIS A 8 -30.76 14.60 -45.29
CA HIS A 8 -31.13 14.31 -43.89
C HIS A 8 -30.30 15.23 -42.94
N GLY A 9 -30.51 15.14 -41.60
CA GLY A 9 -29.80 15.98 -40.61
C GLY A 9 -28.44 15.43 -40.15
N HIS A 10 -27.45 16.31 -39.93
CA HIS A 10 -26.18 15.95 -39.28
C HIS A 10 -26.40 15.82 -37.77
N GLY A 11 -26.60 14.58 -37.31
CA GLY A 11 -26.62 14.29 -35.88
C GLY A 11 -25.25 14.54 -35.26
N HIS A 12 -25.19 15.39 -34.23
CA HIS A 12 -24.04 15.46 -33.34
C HIS A 12 -23.92 14.12 -32.59
N THR A 13 -23.08 13.21 -33.09
CA THR A 13 -22.78 11.96 -32.40
C THR A 13 -22.06 12.28 -31.10
N LEU A 14 -22.76 12.07 -29.98
CA LEU A 14 -22.20 12.12 -28.63
C LEU A 14 -20.90 11.32 -28.59
N ALA A 15 -19.80 11.98 -28.23
CA ALA A 15 -18.52 11.34 -28.05
C ALA A 15 -18.66 10.27 -26.95
N THR A 16 -18.52 9.00 -27.35
CA THR A 16 -18.66 7.86 -26.46
C THR A 16 -17.59 7.92 -25.38
N LEU A 17 -18.00 8.23 -24.15
CA LEU A 17 -17.19 8.12 -22.94
C LEU A 17 -16.75 6.65 -22.79
N HIS A 18 -15.54 6.35 -23.24
CA HIS A 18 -14.96 5.02 -23.12
C HIS A 18 -14.63 4.74 -21.64
N GLN A 19 -15.52 4.00 -20.97
CA GLN A 19 -15.26 3.49 -19.63
C GLN A 19 -14.30 2.29 -19.70
N GLY A 20 -13.38 2.21 -18.73
CA GLY A 20 -12.62 0.98 -18.45
C GLY A 20 -11.13 1.09 -18.80
N GLY A 21 -10.32 1.58 -17.86
CA GLY A 21 -8.87 1.68 -18.06
C GLY A 21 -8.17 2.58 -17.06
N GLY A 22 -8.41 2.40 -15.77
CA GLY A 22 -7.58 3.07 -14.75
C GLY A 22 -6.12 2.67 -14.93
N PRO A 23 -5.16 3.59 -14.72
CA PRO A 23 -3.76 3.31 -15.02
C PRO A 23 -3.27 2.08 -14.25
N LEU A 24 -2.66 1.15 -15.00
CA LEU A 24 -2.09 -0.09 -14.47
C LEU A 24 -0.83 0.23 -13.66
N VAL A 25 -0.43 -0.64 -12.72
CA VAL A 25 0.52 -0.28 -11.65
C VAL A 25 1.80 -1.14 -11.64
N ARG A 26 2.98 -0.56 -11.90
CA ARG A 26 4.27 -1.25 -12.08
C ARG A 26 5.02 -1.28 -10.76
N PRO A 27 5.28 -2.46 -10.22
CA PRO A 27 6.34 -2.64 -9.25
C PRO A 27 7.68 -2.42 -9.98
N ALA A 28 8.54 -1.57 -9.45
CA ALA A 28 9.85 -1.35 -10.07
C ALA A 28 10.76 -2.58 -9.87
N GLY A 29 10.98 -3.34 -10.94
CA GLY A 29 11.78 -4.57 -11.00
C GLY A 29 11.41 -5.44 -12.21
N SER A 30 12.34 -6.23 -12.73
CA SER A 30 12.10 -7.09 -13.89
C SER A 30 11.20 -8.30 -13.56
N PRO A 31 10.47 -8.88 -14.53
CA PRO A 31 9.68 -10.10 -14.30
C PRO A 31 10.49 -11.28 -13.75
N GLU A 32 11.79 -11.33 -14.06
CA GLU A 32 12.72 -12.32 -13.56
C GLU A 32 13.11 -12.06 -12.09
N GLN A 33 13.45 -10.82 -11.73
CA GLN A 33 13.68 -10.42 -10.34
C GLN A 33 12.46 -10.75 -9.46
N TRP A 34 11.24 -10.54 -9.95
CA TRP A 34 10.02 -10.90 -9.23
C TRP A 34 9.80 -12.42 -9.13
N ARG A 35 10.20 -13.21 -10.13
CA ARG A 35 10.22 -14.69 -10.04
C ARG A 35 11.18 -15.17 -8.96
N VAL A 36 12.42 -14.65 -8.93
CA VAL A 36 13.42 -15.01 -7.92
C VAL A 36 12.97 -14.58 -6.52
N ALA A 37 12.49 -13.35 -6.35
CA ALA A 37 11.97 -12.85 -5.06
C ALA A 37 10.78 -13.69 -4.54
N THR A 38 9.92 -14.18 -5.45
CA THR A 38 8.81 -15.08 -5.11
C THR A 38 9.31 -16.45 -4.65
N ALA A 39 10.31 -17.01 -5.34
CA ALA A 39 10.92 -18.29 -4.96
C ALA A 39 11.61 -18.19 -3.59
N LEU A 40 12.40 -17.15 -3.35
CA LEU A 40 13.08 -16.90 -2.06
C LEU A 40 12.08 -16.71 -0.91
N ARG A 41 11.01 -15.93 -1.12
CA ARG A 41 9.93 -15.81 -0.14
C ARG A 41 9.32 -17.18 0.19
N ASN A 42 8.99 -17.97 -0.84
CA ASN A 42 8.33 -19.25 -0.63
C ASN A 42 9.26 -20.23 0.11
N LEU A 43 10.56 -20.21 -0.18
CA LEU A 43 11.58 -20.94 0.56
C LEU A 43 11.63 -20.50 2.03
N ALA A 44 11.66 -19.19 2.30
CA ALA A 44 11.67 -18.64 3.65
C ALA A 44 10.41 -19.01 4.44
N ILE A 45 9.22 -18.90 3.85
CA ILE A 45 7.95 -19.31 4.48
C ILE A 45 7.91 -20.82 4.78
N ALA A 46 8.60 -21.65 4.00
CA ALA A 46 8.63 -23.09 4.20
C ALA A 46 9.66 -23.56 5.25
N HIS A 47 10.74 -22.79 5.49
CA HIS A 47 11.88 -23.20 6.33
C HIS A 47 12.13 -22.33 7.57
N THR A 48 11.32 -21.28 7.78
CA THR A 48 11.47 -20.34 8.91
C THR A 48 10.10 -19.93 9.44
N ASP A 49 10.06 -19.31 10.63
CA ASP A 49 8.83 -18.74 11.20
C ASP A 49 8.42 -17.40 10.54
N ALA A 50 9.02 -17.05 9.39
CA ALA A 50 8.82 -15.78 8.69
C ALA A 50 7.33 -15.44 8.54
N PRO A 51 6.90 -14.22 8.92
CA PRO A 51 5.51 -13.83 8.76
C PRO A 51 5.22 -13.72 7.27
N ARG A 52 4.20 -14.43 6.80
CA ARG A 52 3.84 -14.44 5.38
C ARG A 52 3.50 -13.02 4.90
N TYR A 53 4.05 -12.63 3.75
CA TYR A 53 4.02 -11.25 3.26
C TYR A 53 3.82 -11.17 1.73
N LEU A 54 3.37 -10.00 1.28
CA LEU A 54 3.22 -9.65 -0.13
C LEU A 54 4.48 -8.96 -0.66
N LEU A 55 4.80 -9.22 -1.92
CA LEU A 55 5.81 -8.50 -2.69
C LEU A 55 5.16 -7.29 -3.39
N ALA A 56 5.96 -6.29 -3.78
CA ALA A 56 5.45 -5.05 -4.39
C ALA A 56 4.57 -5.30 -5.63
N HIS A 57 4.88 -6.34 -6.41
CA HIS A 57 4.12 -6.71 -7.60
C HIS A 57 2.70 -7.20 -7.29
N GLU A 58 2.55 -8.02 -6.25
CA GLU A 58 1.25 -8.45 -5.73
C GLU A 58 0.47 -7.27 -5.14
N VAL A 59 1.15 -6.37 -4.40
CA VAL A 59 0.51 -5.14 -3.86
C VAL A 59 0.01 -4.24 -4.99
N GLY A 60 0.78 -4.06 -6.06
CA GLY A 60 0.34 -3.33 -7.25
C GLY A 60 -0.88 -3.97 -7.91
N ALA A 61 -0.96 -5.30 -7.95
CA ALA A 61 -2.11 -6.02 -8.47
C ALA A 61 -3.36 -5.82 -7.58
N VAL A 62 -3.21 -5.84 -6.26
CA VAL A 62 -4.28 -5.52 -5.30
C VAL A 62 -4.77 -4.08 -5.47
N LEU A 63 -3.87 -3.10 -5.59
CA LEU A 63 -4.23 -1.70 -5.77
C LEU A 63 -4.99 -1.44 -7.08
N ALA A 64 -4.68 -2.20 -8.14
CA ALA A 64 -5.40 -2.17 -9.40
C ALA A 64 -6.81 -2.79 -9.30
N MET A 65 -7.06 -3.72 -8.38
CA MET A 65 -8.42 -4.27 -8.12
C MET A 65 -9.30 -3.33 -7.29
N LEU A 66 -8.75 -2.21 -6.79
CA LEU A 66 -9.50 -1.18 -6.08
C LEU A 66 -9.87 -0.07 -7.08
N PRO A 67 -11.11 -0.03 -7.61
CA PRO A 67 -11.51 0.96 -8.61
C PRO A 67 -11.64 2.36 -8.01
N ASP A 68 -12.09 2.44 -6.76
CA ASP A 68 -12.29 3.69 -6.04
C ASP A 68 -10.99 4.28 -5.48
N LEU A 69 -10.84 5.59 -5.62
CA LEU A 69 -9.62 6.32 -5.24
C LEU A 69 -9.45 6.40 -3.71
N GLN A 70 -10.53 6.51 -2.93
CA GLN A 70 -10.46 6.52 -1.46
C GLN A 70 -10.00 5.16 -0.94
N ARG A 71 -10.55 4.05 -1.48
CA ARG A 71 -10.13 2.67 -1.18
C ARG A 71 -8.66 2.46 -1.52
N ARG A 72 -8.24 2.85 -2.73
CA ARG A 72 -6.86 2.72 -3.20
C ARG A 72 -5.90 3.53 -2.33
N PHE A 73 -6.26 4.78 -1.98
CA PHE A 73 -5.43 5.63 -1.12
C PHE A 73 -5.27 5.05 0.30
N LEU A 74 -6.31 4.46 0.88
CA LEU A 74 -6.21 3.77 2.18
C LEU A 74 -5.24 2.59 2.12
N VAL A 75 -5.40 1.69 1.14
CA VAL A 75 -4.57 0.48 1.04
C VAL A 75 -3.12 0.83 0.66
N ALA A 76 -2.91 1.83 -0.20
CA ALA A 76 -1.59 2.37 -0.49
C ALA A 76 -0.94 3.00 0.77
N THR A 77 -1.73 3.63 1.65
CA THR A 77 -1.24 4.14 2.94
C THR A 77 -0.81 3.02 3.88
N LEU A 78 -1.56 1.90 3.95
CA LEU A 78 -1.16 0.74 4.75
C LEU A 78 0.17 0.14 4.26
N TRP A 79 0.35 0.01 2.94
CA TRP A 79 1.60 -0.44 2.33
C TRP A 79 2.78 0.50 2.61
N ASN A 80 2.61 1.82 2.40
CA ASN A 80 3.71 2.78 2.49
C ASN A 80 4.14 3.16 3.91
N THR A 81 3.36 2.77 4.94
CA THR A 81 3.58 3.24 6.33
C THR A 81 3.64 2.12 7.36
N GLY A 82 3.19 0.91 7.01
CA GLY A 82 3.00 -0.20 7.96
C GLY A 82 2.09 0.14 9.14
N ALA A 83 1.20 1.13 8.99
CA ALA A 83 0.24 1.52 10.02
C ALA A 83 -0.66 0.35 10.42
N ARG A 84 -1.05 0.29 11.71
CA ARG A 84 -2.18 -0.56 12.10
C ARG A 84 -3.46 0.07 11.54
N ILE A 85 -4.48 -0.73 11.24
CA ILE A 85 -5.74 -0.20 10.66
C ILE A 85 -6.34 0.96 11.47
N ASN A 86 -6.39 0.84 12.80
CA ASN A 86 -6.87 1.92 13.69
C ASN A 86 -5.94 3.15 13.75
N GLU A 87 -4.65 3.00 13.41
CA GLU A 87 -3.73 4.13 13.28
C GLU A 87 -3.95 4.85 11.94
N ALA A 88 -4.22 4.09 10.86
CA ALA A 88 -4.51 4.62 9.53
C ALA A 88 -5.87 5.34 9.48
N LEU A 89 -6.94 4.73 10.02
CA LEU A 89 -8.28 5.34 10.09
C LEU A 89 -8.33 6.60 10.98
N ALA A 90 -7.35 6.78 11.88
CA ALA A 90 -7.22 7.96 12.73
C ALA A 90 -6.36 9.09 12.13
N LEU A 91 -5.83 8.92 10.91
CA LEU A 91 -5.04 9.96 10.24
C LEU A 91 -5.91 11.12 9.76
N THR A 92 -5.43 12.34 10.01
CA THR A 92 -5.99 13.58 9.47
C THR A 92 -5.04 14.17 8.42
N PRO A 93 -5.50 15.10 7.55
CA PRO A 93 -4.61 15.78 6.60
C PRO A 93 -3.42 16.49 7.28
N ALA A 94 -3.60 16.98 8.51
CA ALA A 94 -2.53 17.63 9.29
C ALA A 94 -1.49 16.66 9.89
N ASP A 95 -1.69 15.34 9.78
CA ASP A 95 -0.68 14.35 10.17
C ASP A 95 0.28 13.99 9.01
N PHE A 96 0.09 14.55 7.81
CA PHE A 96 0.96 14.41 6.64
C PHE A 96 1.81 15.66 6.40
N GLU A 97 3.13 15.52 6.34
CA GLU A 97 4.06 16.57 5.91
C GLU A 97 4.67 16.17 4.56
N LEU A 98 4.26 16.85 3.50
CA LEU A 98 4.52 16.46 2.11
C LEU A 98 5.38 17.47 1.34
N ASN A 99 5.74 18.61 1.93
CA ASN A 99 6.40 19.71 1.20
C ASN A 99 7.91 19.79 1.46
N GLY A 100 8.44 19.01 2.41
CA GLY A 100 9.88 18.92 2.68
C GLY A 100 10.62 17.90 1.81
N GLN A 101 11.96 18.01 1.78
CA GLN A 101 12.86 17.06 1.07
C GLN A 101 12.73 15.60 1.56
N ARG A 102 12.18 15.38 2.76
CA ARG A 102 11.89 14.06 3.32
C ARG A 102 10.44 14.05 3.79
N PRO A 103 9.46 13.76 2.92
CA PRO A 103 8.06 13.71 3.32
C PRO A 103 7.83 12.60 4.35
N PHE A 104 6.90 12.82 5.28
CA PHE A 104 6.59 11.87 6.35
C PHE A 104 5.12 11.95 6.79
N VAL A 105 4.69 10.91 7.51
CA VAL A 105 3.39 10.87 8.18
C VAL A 105 3.56 10.58 9.68
N ALA A 106 2.73 11.23 10.51
CA ALA A 106 2.81 11.16 11.97
C ALA A 106 1.71 10.24 12.55
N LEU A 107 1.99 8.94 12.66
CA LEU A 107 1.03 7.94 13.14
C LEU A 107 0.84 8.05 14.67
N ARG A 108 -0.41 8.22 15.11
CA ARG A 108 -0.79 8.32 16.54
C ARG A 108 -0.83 6.92 17.18
N THR A 109 0.08 6.63 18.12
CA THR A 109 0.17 5.30 18.72
C THR A 109 -0.73 5.13 19.96
N LEU A 110 -1.95 4.61 19.75
CA LEU A 110 -2.89 4.33 20.85
C LEU A 110 -2.36 3.34 21.91
N LYS A 111 -1.32 2.55 21.59
CA LYS A 111 -0.82 1.47 22.45
C LYS A 111 0.49 1.79 23.20
N GLN A 112 1.18 2.91 22.93
CA GLN A 112 2.30 3.35 23.79
C GLN A 112 1.81 3.98 25.10
N ARG A 113 0.97 3.24 25.85
CA ARG A 113 0.74 3.49 27.27
C ARG A 113 2.11 3.49 27.95
N SER A 114 2.52 4.65 28.44
CA SER A 114 3.65 4.79 29.35
C SER A 114 3.46 3.83 30.53
N ARG A 115 4.56 3.21 30.99
CA ARG A 115 4.57 2.40 32.21
C ARG A 115 4.68 3.27 33.48
N GLY A 116 4.49 4.59 33.33
CA GLY A 116 4.48 5.57 34.41
C GLY A 116 3.15 5.59 35.17
N LYS A 117 3.25 5.81 36.48
CA LYS A 117 2.14 5.90 37.44
C LYS A 117 1.34 7.19 37.21
N GLY A 118 0.39 7.18 36.28
CA GLY A 118 -0.50 8.30 36.00
C GLY A 118 -1.40 8.06 34.78
N ARG A 119 -2.66 8.50 34.85
CA ARG A 119 -3.57 8.51 33.70
C ARG A 119 -3.03 9.52 32.66
N PRO A 120 -2.76 9.12 31.40
CA PRO A 120 -2.33 10.07 30.37
C PRO A 120 -3.33 11.21 30.24
N ARG A 121 -2.83 12.45 30.16
CA ARG A 121 -3.68 13.61 29.85
C ARG A 121 -4.19 13.48 28.41
N ALA A 122 -5.38 14.01 28.14
CA ALA A 122 -5.95 14.04 26.79
C ALA A 122 -5.16 15.02 25.90
N GLY A 123 -4.03 14.57 25.38
CA GLY A 123 -3.07 15.37 24.62
C GLY A 123 -1.78 14.61 24.30
N ASP A 124 -1.28 13.77 25.23
CA ASP A 124 -0.02 13.03 25.11
C ASP A 124 -0.10 11.78 24.21
N ALA A 125 -0.72 11.92 23.04
CA ALA A 125 -0.74 10.89 22.01
C ALA A 125 0.65 10.80 21.35
N ILE A 126 1.49 9.86 21.82
CA ILE A 126 2.82 9.63 21.24
C ILE A 126 2.68 9.34 19.74
N LYS A 127 3.15 10.30 18.92
CA LYS A 127 3.22 10.15 17.46
C LYS A 127 4.56 9.51 17.09
N ARG A 128 4.53 8.55 16.17
CA ARG A 128 5.72 8.01 15.50
C ARG A 128 5.77 8.54 14.08
N LEU A 129 6.91 9.12 13.69
CA LEU A 129 7.13 9.63 12.35
C LEU A 129 7.57 8.49 11.44
N VAL A 130 6.89 8.30 10.31
CA VAL A 130 7.24 7.32 9.28
C VAL A 130 7.53 8.10 7.99
N PRO A 131 8.77 8.05 7.44
CA PRO A 131 9.08 8.71 6.19
C PRO A 131 8.36 8.01 5.03
N LEU A 132 7.88 8.78 4.07
CA LEU A 132 7.26 8.28 2.86
C LEU A 132 8.36 8.00 1.84
N LEU A 133 8.79 6.73 1.75
CA LEU A 133 9.95 6.34 0.94
C LEU A 133 9.63 6.15 -0.55
N ASP A 134 8.37 5.93 -0.91
CA ASP A 134 7.93 5.89 -2.31
C ASP A 134 7.54 7.31 -2.78
N PRO A 135 8.26 7.92 -3.73
CA PRO A 135 7.92 9.22 -4.28
C PRO A 135 6.54 9.21 -4.97
N ALA A 136 6.13 8.10 -5.57
CA ALA A 136 4.83 7.97 -6.24
C ALA A 136 3.67 8.05 -5.23
N TYR A 137 3.82 7.41 -4.06
CA TYR A 137 2.85 7.55 -2.97
C TYR A 137 2.84 8.95 -2.36
N ALA A 138 4.00 9.59 -2.19
CA ALA A 138 4.07 10.97 -1.69
C ALA A 138 3.37 11.96 -2.63
N GLN A 139 3.47 11.75 -3.95
CA GLN A 139 2.72 12.51 -4.97
C GLN A 139 1.22 12.22 -4.89
N LEU A 140 0.81 10.94 -4.86
CA LEU A 140 -0.60 10.53 -4.71
C LEU A 140 -1.25 11.15 -3.46
N ALA A 141 -0.54 11.14 -2.33
CA ALA A 141 -1.02 11.75 -1.10
C ALA A 141 -1.21 13.27 -1.23
N ARG A 142 -0.28 13.96 -1.91
CA ARG A 142 -0.36 15.41 -2.16
C ARG A 142 -1.58 15.75 -3.01
N GLU A 143 -1.74 15.04 -4.13
CA GLU A 143 -2.86 15.21 -5.06
C GLU A 143 -4.21 14.92 -4.39
N TYR A 144 -4.31 13.80 -3.67
CA TYR A 144 -5.55 13.41 -2.98
C TYR A 144 -5.96 14.47 -1.94
N LEU A 145 -5.05 14.86 -1.05
CA LEU A 145 -5.33 15.81 0.02
C LEU A 145 -5.64 17.22 -0.51
N SER A 146 -5.01 17.66 -1.60
CA SER A 146 -5.33 18.94 -2.24
C SER A 146 -6.67 18.93 -2.98
N THR A 147 -6.99 17.82 -3.67
CA THR A 147 -8.20 17.70 -4.51
C THR A 147 -9.46 17.67 -3.65
N PHE A 148 -9.50 16.83 -2.61
CA PHE A 148 -10.69 16.67 -1.76
C PHE A 148 -10.83 17.75 -0.68
N ARG A 149 -9.87 18.69 -0.58
CA ARG A 149 -9.88 19.86 0.35
C ARG A 149 -10.32 19.50 1.79
N LEU A 150 -9.85 18.36 2.28
CA LEU A 150 -10.31 17.78 3.53
C LEU A 150 -9.99 18.69 4.74
N ALA A 151 -10.92 18.79 5.68
CA ALA A 151 -10.73 19.58 6.89
C ALA A 151 -9.52 19.06 7.70
N ARG A 152 -8.55 19.94 8.00
CA ARG A 152 -7.22 19.56 8.54
C ARG A 152 -7.24 18.65 9.78
N GLY A 153 -8.26 18.78 10.63
CA GLY A 153 -8.45 17.99 11.85
C GLY A 153 -9.42 16.81 11.74
N ALA A 154 -10.08 16.60 10.60
CA ALA A 154 -11.01 15.49 10.40
C ALA A 154 -10.27 14.23 9.94
N PRO A 155 -10.75 13.02 10.28
CA PRO A 155 -10.25 11.78 9.70
C PRO A 155 -10.39 11.78 8.17
N ILE A 156 -9.35 11.32 7.45
CA ILE A 156 -9.37 11.22 5.98
C ILE A 156 -10.39 10.17 5.51
N TRP A 157 -10.59 9.12 6.31
CA TRP A 157 -11.44 7.99 6.00
C TRP A 157 -12.53 7.80 7.06
N THR A 158 -13.78 7.91 6.66
CA THR A 158 -14.97 7.75 7.51
C THR A 158 -15.55 6.33 7.41
N VAL A 159 -14.69 5.32 7.50
CA VAL A 159 -15.06 3.89 7.33
C VAL A 159 -14.55 3.03 8.49
N THR A 160 -15.13 1.83 8.65
CA THR A 160 -14.76 0.89 9.72
C THR A 160 -13.65 -0.08 9.29
N ASP A 161 -12.96 -0.69 10.26
CA ASP A 161 -12.03 -1.82 10.00
C ASP A 161 -12.72 -2.95 9.21
N GLN A 162 -13.97 -3.27 9.55
CA GLN A 162 -14.72 -4.30 8.83
C GLN A 162 -14.99 -3.92 7.37
N THR A 163 -15.29 -2.64 7.10
CA THR A 163 -15.46 -2.12 5.73
C THR A 163 -14.18 -2.32 4.92
N VAL A 164 -13.01 -1.96 5.49
CA VAL A 164 -11.71 -2.13 4.82
C VAL A 164 -11.39 -3.60 4.59
N ARG A 165 -11.69 -4.49 5.54
CA ARG A 165 -11.53 -5.94 5.36
C ARG A 165 -12.43 -6.50 4.26
N ASN A 166 -13.64 -5.97 4.09
CA ASN A 166 -14.53 -6.38 3.00
C ASN A 166 -13.94 -5.95 1.64
N TRP A 167 -13.44 -4.72 1.49
CA TRP A 167 -12.75 -4.28 0.27
C TRP A 167 -11.52 -5.11 -0.07
N LEU A 168 -10.77 -5.54 0.95
CA LEU A 168 -9.63 -6.44 0.75
C LEU A 168 -10.07 -7.84 0.29
N LYS A 169 -11.17 -8.38 0.82
CA LYS A 169 -11.75 -9.64 0.33
C LYS A 169 -12.30 -9.52 -1.10
N GLU A 170 -12.95 -8.40 -1.44
CA GLU A 170 -13.42 -8.09 -2.79
C GLU A 170 -12.24 -8.08 -3.78
N ALA A 171 -11.15 -7.39 -3.43
CA ALA A 171 -9.92 -7.35 -4.24
C ALA A 171 -9.26 -8.74 -4.38
N GLU A 172 -9.21 -9.53 -3.31
CA GLU A 172 -8.68 -10.90 -3.33
C GLU A 172 -9.53 -11.82 -4.23
N GLY A 173 -10.86 -11.69 -4.18
CA GLY A 173 -11.78 -12.40 -5.08
C GLY A 173 -11.57 -11.99 -6.55
N GLY A 174 -11.41 -10.69 -6.81
CA GLY A 174 -11.12 -10.15 -8.14
C GLY A 174 -9.79 -10.66 -8.74
N LEU A 175 -8.74 -10.78 -7.91
CA LEU A 175 -7.47 -11.39 -8.32
C LEU A 175 -7.62 -12.88 -8.63
N ARG A 176 -8.29 -13.64 -7.76
CA ARG A 176 -8.56 -15.08 -7.99
C ARG A 176 -9.37 -15.33 -9.25
N GLY A 177 -10.34 -14.46 -9.57
CA GLY A 177 -11.10 -14.51 -10.82
C GLY A 177 -10.27 -14.25 -12.09
N ARG A 178 -9.04 -13.76 -11.94
CA ARG A 178 -8.03 -13.57 -13.00
C ARG A 178 -6.86 -14.56 -12.89
N GLY A 179 -7.02 -15.67 -12.17
CA GLY A 179 -5.97 -16.68 -11.98
C GLY A 179 -4.83 -16.25 -11.04
N VAL A 180 -4.88 -15.06 -10.43
CA VAL A 180 -3.83 -14.56 -9.53
C VAL A 180 -4.09 -15.05 -8.10
N HIS A 181 -3.32 -16.04 -7.66
CA HIS A 181 -3.41 -16.62 -6.32
C HIS A 181 -2.32 -16.08 -5.39
N LEU A 182 -2.74 -15.34 -4.36
CA LEU A 182 -1.85 -14.81 -3.32
C LEU A 182 -1.49 -15.89 -2.29
N VAL A 183 -0.25 -15.87 -1.79
CA VAL A 183 0.23 -16.79 -0.73
C VAL A 183 -0.43 -16.56 0.65
N VAL A 184 -1.17 -15.45 0.79
CA VAL A 184 -1.85 -15.01 2.02
C VAL A 184 -3.21 -14.36 1.74
N PRO A 185 -4.20 -14.56 2.63
CA PRO A 185 -5.41 -13.76 2.65
C PRO A 185 -5.11 -12.28 2.91
N LEU A 186 -5.81 -11.38 2.22
CA LEU A 186 -5.60 -9.95 2.35
C LEU A 186 -6.17 -9.42 3.66
N THR A 187 -5.28 -8.92 4.53
CA THR A 187 -5.65 -8.27 5.79
C THR A 187 -4.73 -7.07 6.06
N PRO A 188 -5.17 -6.06 6.84
CA PRO A 188 -4.32 -4.93 7.20
C PRO A 188 -3.01 -5.33 7.92
N HIS A 189 -3.00 -6.48 8.60
CA HIS A 189 -1.80 -7.00 9.26
C HIS A 189 -0.76 -7.53 8.26
N VAL A 190 -1.22 -8.12 7.14
CA VAL A 190 -0.34 -8.57 6.05
C VAL A 190 0.36 -7.38 5.39
N PHE A 191 -0.34 -6.27 5.09
CA PHE A 191 0.31 -5.06 4.53
C PHE A 191 1.43 -4.54 5.43
N ARG A 192 1.25 -4.61 6.75
CA ARG A 192 2.26 -4.21 7.73
C ARG A 192 3.47 -5.16 7.78
N HIS A 193 3.29 -6.47 7.66
CA HIS A 193 4.40 -7.41 7.48
C HIS A 193 5.12 -7.20 6.15
N SER A 194 4.35 -6.89 5.11
CA SER A 194 4.85 -6.67 3.75
C SER A 194 5.71 -5.40 3.67
N PHE A 195 5.24 -4.29 4.24
CA PHE A 195 6.05 -3.08 4.46
C PHE A 195 7.35 -3.40 5.19
N ALA A 196 7.27 -4.14 6.31
CA ALA A 196 8.45 -4.47 7.12
C ALA A 196 9.49 -5.27 6.34
N MET A 197 9.06 -6.31 5.63
CA MET A 197 9.91 -7.13 4.79
C MET A 197 10.51 -6.33 3.63
N HIS A 198 9.72 -5.48 2.99
CA HIS A 198 10.20 -4.70 1.85
C HIS A 198 11.25 -3.66 2.23
N LEU A 199 11.16 -3.06 3.42
CA LEU A 199 12.21 -2.20 3.97
C LEU A 199 13.52 -2.94 4.27
N LEU A 200 13.46 -4.23 4.62
CA LEU A 200 14.64 -5.04 4.89
C LEU A 200 15.30 -5.49 3.58
N LEU A 201 14.51 -6.01 2.64
CA LEU A 201 15.00 -6.53 1.35
C LEU A 201 15.52 -5.42 0.42
N CYS A 202 14.81 -4.28 0.33
CA CYS A 202 15.14 -3.22 -0.64
C CYS A 202 15.81 -2.00 -0.02
N GLY A 203 15.62 -1.75 1.28
CA GLY A 203 16.04 -0.51 1.94
C GLY A 203 17.42 -0.56 2.61
N ASN A 204 18.08 -1.72 2.63
CA ASN A 204 19.27 -2.02 3.46
C ASN A 204 19.15 -1.46 4.90
N LEU A 205 17.94 -1.54 5.45
CA LEU A 205 17.57 -0.77 6.64
C LEU A 205 17.83 -1.59 7.91
N HIS A 206 18.82 -1.16 8.71
CA HIS A 206 19.10 -1.80 10.01
C HIS A 206 17.83 -2.01 10.85
N ILE A 207 17.68 -3.22 11.39
CA ILE A 207 16.51 -3.71 12.13
C ILE A 207 16.02 -2.77 13.26
N LYS A 208 16.92 -2.02 13.91
CA LYS A 208 16.57 -1.01 14.94
C LYS A 208 15.77 0.17 14.37
N ARG A 209 16.03 0.60 13.12
CA ARG A 209 15.25 1.64 12.43
C ARG A 209 13.87 1.10 12.03
N LEU A 210 13.80 -0.14 11.54
CA LEU A 210 12.52 -0.81 11.27
C LEU A 210 11.62 -0.88 12.52
N GLN A 211 12.18 -1.15 13.70
CA GLN A 211 11.40 -1.17 14.95
C GLN A 211 10.71 0.16 15.26
N ALA A 212 11.37 1.29 15.02
CA ALA A 212 10.78 2.61 15.15
C ALA A 212 9.66 2.82 14.12
N TYR A 213 9.90 2.48 12.85
CA TYR A 213 8.90 2.57 11.76
C TYR A 213 7.74 1.58 11.90
N LEU A 214 7.83 0.57 12.77
CA LEU A 214 6.71 -0.29 13.14
C LEU A 214 6.07 0.10 14.47
N GLY A 215 6.78 0.80 15.37
CA GLY A 215 6.33 0.98 16.76
C GLY A 215 6.19 -0.36 17.48
N HIS A 216 7.20 -1.23 17.34
CA HIS A 216 7.33 -2.46 18.13
C HIS A 216 8.02 -2.15 19.46
N ARG A 217 7.51 -2.74 20.56
CA ARG A 217 8.11 -2.62 21.91
C ARG A 217 9.01 -3.80 22.31
N SER A 218 9.21 -4.77 21.42
CA SER A 218 10.03 -5.95 21.67
C SER A 218 10.80 -6.36 20.42
N LEU A 219 12.06 -6.77 20.61
CA LEU A 219 12.92 -7.33 19.58
C LEU A 219 12.32 -8.61 18.99
N LYS A 220 11.65 -9.44 19.81
CA LYS A 220 10.97 -10.68 19.40
C LYS A 220 9.93 -10.51 18.29
N SER A 221 9.30 -9.34 18.17
CA SER A 221 8.38 -9.02 17.06
C SER A 221 9.09 -8.58 15.77
N THR A 222 10.42 -8.68 15.73
CA THR A 222 11.28 -8.24 14.62
C THR A 222 12.37 -9.27 14.28
N GLU A 223 12.82 -10.05 15.26
CA GLU A 223 13.70 -11.23 15.10
C GLU A 223 13.22 -12.17 13.98
N VAL A 224 11.90 -12.38 13.88
CA VAL A 224 11.26 -13.22 12.84
C VAL A 224 11.59 -12.76 11.42
N TYR A 225 11.83 -11.47 11.19
CA TYR A 225 12.25 -10.96 9.88
C TYR A 225 13.75 -11.15 9.61
N THR A 226 14.56 -11.37 10.65
CA THR A 226 16.02 -11.52 10.53
C THR A 226 16.39 -12.89 9.94
N GLN A 227 15.54 -13.90 10.15
CA GLN A 227 15.66 -15.22 9.55
C GLN A 227 15.58 -15.16 8.01
N VAL A 228 14.77 -14.26 7.45
CA VAL A 228 14.68 -14.07 5.99
C VAL A 228 15.94 -13.42 5.44
N LEU A 229 16.51 -12.42 6.13
CA LEU A 229 17.78 -11.80 5.75
C LEU A 229 18.95 -12.80 5.74
N ALA A 230 18.93 -13.81 6.62
CA ALA A 230 19.96 -14.85 6.63
C ALA A 230 19.89 -15.76 5.37
N LEU A 231 18.70 -15.98 4.82
CA LEU A 231 18.50 -16.67 3.54
C LEU A 231 18.83 -15.76 2.34
N ASP A 232 18.54 -14.46 2.46
CA ASP A 232 18.74 -13.45 1.41
C ASP A 232 20.19 -12.92 1.31
N ALA A 233 21.03 -13.18 2.31
CA ALA A 233 22.46 -12.88 2.27
C ALA A 233 23.21 -13.62 1.14
N ALA A 234 22.64 -14.71 0.62
CA ALA A 234 23.12 -15.42 -0.57
C ALA A 234 22.60 -14.82 -1.90
N ALA A 235 21.69 -13.83 -1.84
CA ALA A 235 20.95 -13.29 -2.98
C ALA A 235 21.05 -11.76 -3.11
N SER A 236 22.08 -11.14 -2.50
CA SER A 236 22.25 -9.68 -2.38
C SER A 236 22.49 -8.88 -3.69
N GLU A 237 22.18 -9.45 -4.85
CA GLU A 237 22.24 -8.81 -6.17
C GLU A 237 20.85 -8.56 -6.80
N ILE A 238 19.75 -8.96 -6.15
CA ILE A 238 18.40 -8.73 -6.68
C ILE A 238 17.99 -7.26 -6.46
N GLY A 239 18.23 -6.43 -7.48
CA GLY A 239 17.87 -5.00 -7.52
C GLY A 239 16.37 -4.69 -7.52
N LEU A 240 15.65 -5.11 -6.47
CA LEU A 240 14.24 -4.79 -6.24
C LEU A 240 14.08 -3.34 -5.75
N SER A 241 13.02 -2.66 -6.18
CA SER A 241 12.68 -1.31 -5.74
C SER A 241 11.39 -1.27 -4.92
N PHE A 242 11.30 -0.26 -4.06
CA PHE A 242 10.16 -0.06 -3.14
C PHE A 242 8.90 0.46 -3.84
N SER A 243 9.04 1.07 -5.03
CA SER A 243 7.97 1.83 -5.67
C SER A 243 6.93 0.96 -6.40
N VAL A 244 5.66 1.35 -6.24
CA VAL A 244 4.48 0.72 -6.85
C VAL A 244 3.85 1.76 -7.80
N ALA A 245 4.64 2.20 -8.79
CA ALA A 245 4.34 3.32 -9.70
C ALA A 245 3.26 3.00 -10.74
N ASN A 246 2.85 3.97 -11.56
CA ASN A 246 1.57 3.95 -12.29
C ASN A 246 1.68 3.47 -13.76
N GLU A 247 2.43 2.39 -14.02
CA GLU A 247 2.66 1.80 -15.36
C GLU A 247 2.31 0.27 -15.40
N GLY A 248 2.26 -0.46 -16.53
CA GLY A 248 1.68 -1.83 -16.59
C GLY A 248 2.24 -3.00 -15.70
N ASN A 249 1.48 -3.48 -14.69
CA ASN A 249 1.85 -4.58 -13.76
C ASN A 249 2.09 -5.97 -14.44
N PRO A 250 3.17 -6.71 -14.13
CA PRO A 250 3.40 -8.04 -14.71
C PRO A 250 2.31 -9.09 -14.39
N LEU A 251 1.68 -9.07 -13.21
CA LEU A 251 0.57 -9.99 -12.86
C LEU A 251 -0.76 -9.67 -13.56
N LEU A 252 -0.85 -8.52 -14.25
CA LEU A 252 -2.05 -8.09 -14.96
C LEU A 252 -1.83 -8.03 -16.48
N LEU A 253 -0.63 -8.39 -16.94
CA LEU A 253 -0.22 -8.43 -18.35
C LEU A 253 -0.17 -9.86 -18.92
N GLY A 254 -0.28 -10.88 -18.07
CA GLY A 254 -0.61 -12.25 -18.45
C GLY A 254 -2.09 -12.52 -18.16
N GLY A 255 -2.79 -13.12 -19.12
CA GLY A 255 -4.13 -13.69 -18.93
C GLY A 255 -4.07 -15.12 -18.38
#